data_AF-A0A5N8Z7Z0-F1
#
_entry.id   AF-A0A5N8Z7Z0-F1
#
_cell.length_a   1.000
_cell.length_b   1.000
_cell.length_c   1.000
_cell.angle_alpha   90.00
_cell.angle_beta   90.00
_cell.angle_gamma   90.00
#
_symmetry.space_group_name_H-M   'P 1'
#
loop_
_entity.id
_entity.type
_entity.pdbx_description
1 polymer ?
#
loop_
_entity_poly.entity_id
_entity_poly.type
_entity_poly.pdbx_seq_one_letter_code
_entity_poly.pdbx_strand_id
1 'polypeptide(L)'
;MKNFIFIFIQISGFLLLQNPIFAHQPFGIADKNQDSYIEVSDAKISHAFYGIFDKKGEQMELNFKLSAGDTFVFSLLIPDQDPENILAYERLPELVINNEKFTSNQKSNFYEPYSRMNLIRIIDENKVIESDTDFNVKVISNGQSRFVFSLGYQEIFNKTVASGNVRRFNSGDLSEWYNSIIILEEENNNNFYYALILVLLTVVISFILYFRHDIQNFIFRN
;
A
#
# COMPACT_ATOMS: atom_id res chain seq x y z
N MET A 1 -18.39 -18.05 -50.09
CA MET A 1 -19.42 -17.45 -49.22
C MET A 1 -19.71 -18.28 -47.97
N LYS A 2 -19.85 -19.62 -48.05
CA LYS A 2 -20.15 -20.49 -46.89
C LYS A 2 -19.11 -20.41 -45.76
N ASN A 3 -17.81 -20.32 -46.09
CA ASN A 3 -16.73 -20.27 -45.09
C ASN A 3 -16.64 -18.92 -44.33
N PHE A 4 -17.13 -17.83 -44.92
CA PHE A 4 -17.17 -16.52 -44.26
C PHE A 4 -18.27 -16.46 -43.19
N ILE A 5 -19.39 -17.16 -43.40
CA ILE A 5 -20.48 -17.26 -42.43
C ILE A 5 -20.04 -18.03 -41.18
N PHE A 6 -19.25 -19.10 -41.34
CA PHE A 6 -18.71 -19.86 -40.20
C PHE A 6 -17.72 -19.04 -39.34
N ILE A 7 -16.86 -18.24 -39.97
CA ILE A 7 -15.92 -17.35 -39.25
C ILE A 7 -16.70 -16.25 -38.49
N PHE A 8 -17.74 -15.68 -39.11
CA PHE A 8 -18.56 -14.66 -38.47
C PHE A 8 -19.34 -15.19 -37.26
N ILE A 9 -19.86 -16.42 -37.34
CA ILE A 9 -20.56 -17.09 -36.23
C ILE A 9 -19.58 -17.40 -35.07
N GLN A 10 -18.34 -17.81 -35.37
CA GLN A 10 -17.35 -18.06 -34.31
C GLN A 10 -16.89 -16.78 -33.61
N ILE A 11 -16.68 -15.68 -34.34
CA ILE A 11 -16.32 -14.38 -33.74
C ILE A 11 -17.48 -13.82 -32.90
N SER A 12 -18.72 -13.94 -33.40
CA SER A 12 -19.90 -13.47 -32.67
C SER A 12 -20.18 -14.31 -31.42
N GLY A 13 -19.92 -15.62 -31.46
CA GLY A 13 -19.98 -16.49 -30.28
C GLY A 13 -18.92 -16.16 -29.21
N PHE A 14 -17.73 -15.72 -29.62
CA PHE A 14 -16.67 -15.29 -28.69
C PHE A 14 -17.01 -13.97 -27.98
N LEU A 15 -17.75 -13.07 -28.63
CA LEU A 15 -18.23 -11.81 -28.03
C LEU A 15 -19.35 -12.05 -27.00
N LEU A 16 -20.13 -13.12 -27.14
CA LEU A 16 -21.22 -13.49 -26.22
C LEU A 16 -20.76 -14.24 -24.97
N LEU A 17 -19.48 -14.65 -24.89
CA LEU A 17 -18.88 -15.30 -23.73
C LEU A 17 -18.18 -14.33 -22.76
N GLN A 18 -18.23 -13.02 -23.03
CA GLN A 18 -17.79 -12.03 -22.06
C GLN A 18 -18.90 -11.88 -21.02
N ASN A 19 -18.84 -12.67 -19.95
CA ASN A 19 -19.56 -12.31 -18.74
C ASN A 19 -18.99 -10.96 -18.28
N PRO A 20 -19.78 -9.88 -18.26
CA PRO A 20 -19.34 -8.69 -17.56
C PRO A 20 -19.27 -9.06 -16.08
N ILE A 21 -18.06 -9.36 -15.61
CA ILE A 21 -17.79 -9.50 -14.19
C ILE A 21 -17.83 -8.03 -13.70
N PHE A 22 -19.00 -7.58 -13.26
CA PHE A 22 -19.21 -6.23 -12.74
C PHE A 22 -18.57 -6.13 -11.36
N ALA A 23 -17.55 -5.29 -11.23
CA ALA A 23 -16.85 -5.05 -9.97
C ALA A 23 -17.55 -3.94 -9.19
N HIS A 24 -17.38 -3.92 -7.86
CA HIS A 24 -17.51 -2.70 -7.08
C HIS A 24 -16.61 -1.59 -7.67
N GLN A 25 -17.01 -0.33 -7.55
CA GLN A 25 -16.23 0.78 -8.11
C GLN A 25 -14.87 0.89 -7.41
N PRO A 26 -13.73 0.75 -8.12
CA PRO A 26 -12.42 1.05 -7.54
C PRO A 26 -12.22 2.57 -7.48
N PHE A 27 -11.68 3.03 -6.36
CA PHE A 27 -11.23 4.39 -6.15
C PHE A 27 -9.73 4.41 -5.94
N GLY A 28 -9.05 5.43 -6.43
CA GLY A 28 -7.74 5.76 -5.89
C GLY A 28 -7.71 7.17 -5.35
N ILE A 29 -6.59 7.50 -4.73
CA ILE A 29 -6.42 8.76 -4.01
C ILE A 29 -6.21 9.89 -5.02
N ALA A 30 -6.95 10.99 -4.88
CA ALA A 30 -7.02 12.05 -5.89
C ALA A 30 -5.82 13.01 -5.84
N ASP A 31 -5.45 13.49 -4.66
CA ASP A 31 -4.31 14.37 -4.41
C ASP A 31 -3.44 13.79 -3.28
N LYS A 32 -2.20 13.43 -3.59
CA LYS A 32 -1.26 12.88 -2.61
C LYS A 32 -0.72 13.93 -1.63
N ASN A 33 -0.84 15.22 -1.95
CA ASN A 33 -0.28 16.30 -1.13
C ASN A 33 -1.25 16.80 -0.05
N GLN A 34 -2.48 16.28 -0.03
CA GLN A 34 -3.46 16.56 1.01
C GLN A 34 -3.54 15.39 1.97
N ASP A 35 -3.60 15.70 3.27
CA ASP A 35 -3.93 14.70 4.29
C ASP A 35 -5.28 14.08 3.93
N SER A 36 -5.28 12.76 3.73
CA SER A 36 -6.39 12.13 3.02
C SER A 36 -7.55 11.85 3.96
N TYR A 37 -8.69 12.52 3.71
CA TYR A 37 -9.95 12.41 4.43
C TYR A 37 -11.03 11.90 3.46
N ILE A 38 -11.37 10.62 3.56
CA ILE A 38 -12.42 9.96 2.77
C ILE A 38 -13.68 9.86 3.62
N GLU A 39 -14.80 10.26 3.05
CA GLU A 39 -16.12 10.09 3.68
C GLU A 39 -16.91 9.00 2.96
N VAL A 40 -17.35 7.99 3.71
CA VAL A 40 -18.16 6.88 3.19
C VAL A 40 -19.57 6.96 3.79
N SER A 41 -20.52 7.35 2.94
CA SER A 41 -21.94 7.55 3.30
C SER A 41 -22.69 6.25 3.62
N ASP A 42 -22.19 5.10 3.16
CA ASP A 42 -22.80 3.78 3.38
C ASP A 42 -21.70 2.70 3.37
N ALA A 43 -21.14 2.42 4.56
CA ALA A 43 -20.00 1.53 4.76
C ALA A 43 -20.34 0.03 4.62
N LYS A 44 -21.61 -0.31 4.39
CA LYS A 44 -22.01 -1.68 4.07
C LYS A 44 -21.71 -2.05 2.63
N ILE A 45 -21.67 -1.06 1.73
CA ILE A 45 -21.44 -1.31 0.31
C ILE A 45 -19.96 -1.46 0.05
N SER A 46 -19.62 -2.63 -0.50
CA SER A 46 -18.26 -3.04 -0.85
C SER A 46 -17.61 -2.04 -1.81
N HIS A 47 -16.46 -1.51 -1.43
CA HIS A 47 -15.60 -0.68 -2.27
C HIS A 47 -14.13 -0.96 -1.96
N ALA A 48 -13.27 -0.82 -2.97
CA ALA A 48 -11.83 -0.93 -2.85
C ALA A 48 -11.14 0.39 -3.17
N PHE A 49 -10.15 0.74 -2.36
CA PHE A 49 -9.42 2.00 -2.42
C PHE A 49 -7.93 1.72 -2.59
N TYR A 50 -7.33 2.30 -3.62
CA TYR A 50 -5.97 2.03 -4.07
C TYR A 50 -5.09 3.25 -3.80
N GLY A 51 -3.97 3.04 -3.13
CA GLY A 51 -3.06 4.12 -2.73
C GLY A 51 -1.60 3.71 -2.81
N ILE A 52 -0.74 4.72 -2.71
CA ILE A 52 0.71 4.57 -2.61
C ILE A 52 1.15 5.49 -1.48
N PHE A 53 1.87 4.95 -0.51
CA PHE A 53 2.63 5.73 0.44
C PHE A 53 4.04 5.94 -0.09
N ASP A 54 4.48 7.19 -0.10
CA ASP A 54 5.80 7.60 -0.57
C ASP A 54 6.82 7.60 0.60
N LYS A 55 6.36 7.77 1.85
CA LYS A 55 7.22 7.76 3.05
C LYS A 55 6.51 7.18 4.28
N LYS A 56 7.31 6.88 5.31
CA LYS A 56 6.81 6.45 6.62
C LYS A 56 6.01 7.58 7.29
N GLY A 57 4.92 7.21 7.97
CA GLY A 57 4.06 8.12 8.72
C GLY A 57 2.99 8.82 7.89
N GLU A 58 2.97 8.64 6.57
CA GLU A 58 1.81 9.01 5.77
C GLU A 58 0.59 8.20 6.17
N GLN A 59 -0.59 8.81 6.06
CA GLN A 59 -1.83 8.19 6.50
C GLN A 59 -2.97 8.46 5.50
N MET A 60 -3.84 7.47 5.41
CA MET A 60 -5.14 7.56 4.78
C MET A 60 -6.21 7.49 5.85
N GLU A 61 -7.08 8.48 5.96
CA GLU A 61 -8.15 8.52 6.94
C GLU A 61 -9.51 8.37 6.28
N LEU A 62 -10.37 7.58 6.90
CA LEU A 62 -11.73 7.28 6.48
C LEU A 62 -12.70 7.50 7.62
N ASN A 63 -13.81 8.18 7.30
CA ASN A 63 -14.91 8.40 8.22
C ASN A 63 -16.20 7.80 7.66
N PHE A 64 -16.94 7.12 8.53
CA PHE A 64 -18.24 6.55 8.21
C PHE A 64 -19.03 6.22 9.48
N LYS A 65 -20.30 5.84 9.30
CA LYS A 65 -21.18 5.42 10.39
C LYS A 65 -21.67 4.00 10.15
N LEU A 66 -21.75 3.21 11.21
CA LEU A 66 -22.45 1.92 11.21
C LEU A 66 -23.46 1.90 12.36
N SER A 67 -24.63 1.32 12.09
CA SER A 67 -25.68 1.18 13.11
C SER A 67 -25.52 -0.12 13.88
N ALA A 68 -26.17 -0.22 15.04
CA ALA A 68 -26.26 -1.48 15.77
C ALA A 68 -26.80 -2.61 14.87
N GLY A 69 -26.11 -3.76 14.86
CA GLY A 69 -26.42 -4.91 14.02
C GLY A 69 -25.82 -4.88 12.61
N ASP A 70 -25.28 -3.76 12.15
CA ASP A 70 -24.46 -3.74 10.93
C ASP A 70 -23.15 -4.51 11.15
N THR A 71 -22.53 -4.99 10.07
CA THR A 71 -21.22 -5.65 10.13
C THR A 71 -20.15 -4.71 9.58
N PHE A 72 -19.14 -4.41 10.39
CA PHE A 72 -17.90 -3.81 9.93
C PHE A 72 -17.05 -4.89 9.26
N VAL A 73 -16.78 -4.71 7.97
CA VAL A 73 -15.91 -5.60 7.17
C VAL A 73 -14.86 -4.73 6.52
N PHE A 74 -13.60 -4.96 6.88
CA PHE A 74 -12.47 -4.23 6.36
C PHE A 74 -11.29 -5.16 6.11
N SER A 75 -10.63 -5.02 4.97
CA SER A 75 -9.38 -5.73 4.72
C SER A 75 -8.32 -4.75 4.23
N LEU A 76 -7.09 -4.92 4.69
CA LEU A 76 -5.92 -4.21 4.17
C LEU A 76 -5.06 -5.21 3.40
N LEU A 77 -4.69 -4.83 2.18
CA LEU A 77 -3.92 -5.64 1.26
C LEU A 77 -2.77 -4.83 0.67
N ILE A 78 -1.77 -5.55 0.19
CA ILE A 78 -0.63 -5.04 -0.59
C ILE A 78 -0.50 -5.87 -1.87
N PRO A 79 0.17 -5.37 -2.93
CA PRO A 79 0.48 -6.20 -4.08
C PRO A 79 1.30 -7.43 -3.71
N ASP A 80 1.01 -8.57 -4.34
CA ASP A 80 1.93 -9.71 -4.35
C ASP A 80 3.03 -9.48 -5.40
N GLN A 81 3.77 -8.39 -5.22
CA GLN A 81 4.84 -7.95 -6.10
C GLN A 81 5.92 -7.23 -5.30
N ASP A 82 7.12 -7.17 -5.88
CA ASP A 82 8.22 -6.41 -5.30
C ASP A 82 7.88 -4.90 -5.31
N PRO A 83 8.26 -4.16 -4.25
CA PRO A 83 8.96 -4.66 -3.07
C PRO A 83 8.03 -5.18 -1.94
N GLU A 84 6.71 -4.97 -2.02
CA GLU A 84 5.78 -5.16 -0.90
C GLU A 84 5.69 -6.62 -0.41
N ASN A 85 5.69 -7.58 -1.34
CA ASN A 85 5.61 -9.01 -1.05
C ASN A 85 6.75 -9.50 -0.12
N ILE A 86 7.96 -8.94 -0.26
CA ILE A 86 9.15 -9.32 0.52
C ILE A 86 9.37 -8.46 1.78
N LEU A 87 8.55 -7.43 2.01
CA LEU A 87 8.67 -6.61 3.22
C LEU A 87 8.45 -7.44 4.49
N ALA A 88 9.28 -7.18 5.51
CA ALA A 88 9.06 -7.66 6.87
C ALA A 88 7.79 -7.04 7.48
N TYR A 89 7.16 -7.72 8.44
CA TYR A 89 5.87 -7.29 9.03
C TYR A 89 5.92 -5.87 9.60
N GLU A 90 7.04 -5.48 10.21
CA GLU A 90 7.24 -4.16 10.83
C GLU A 90 7.34 -3.02 9.80
N ARG A 91 7.54 -3.35 8.52
CA ARG A 91 7.55 -2.40 7.41
C ARG A 91 6.21 -2.32 6.68
N LEU A 92 5.27 -3.20 7.00
CA LEU A 92 3.95 -3.19 6.39
C LEU A 92 3.07 -2.07 6.97
N PRO A 93 2.14 -1.54 6.18
CA PRO A 93 1.15 -0.60 6.68
C PRO A 93 0.34 -1.16 7.86
N GLU A 94 -0.09 -0.25 8.73
CA GLU A 94 -0.85 -0.55 9.93
C GLU A 94 -2.26 0.04 9.81
N LEU A 95 -3.18 -0.47 10.63
CA LEU A 95 -4.54 -0.01 10.71
C LEU A 95 -4.81 0.57 12.11
N VAL A 96 -5.50 1.71 12.17
CA VAL A 96 -6.04 2.26 13.42
C VAL A 96 -7.54 2.42 13.26
N ILE A 97 -8.32 1.89 14.20
CA ILE A 97 -9.78 2.01 14.22
C ILE A 97 -10.15 2.66 15.55
N ASN A 98 -10.74 3.86 15.53
CA ASN A 98 -11.16 4.57 16.75
C ASN A 98 -10.08 4.61 17.85
N ASN A 99 -8.84 4.90 17.45
CA ASN A 99 -7.62 4.93 18.29
C ASN A 99 -7.05 3.59 18.75
N GLU A 100 -7.65 2.46 18.36
CA GLU A 100 -7.09 1.12 18.57
C GLU A 100 -6.22 0.73 17.39
N LYS A 101 -4.98 0.27 17.66
CA LYS A 101 -3.97 -0.04 16.64
C LYS A 101 -3.91 -1.54 16.35
N PHE A 102 -3.92 -1.87 15.07
CA PHE A 102 -3.83 -3.21 14.50
C PHE A 102 -2.62 -3.29 13.58
N THR A 103 -1.76 -4.28 13.81
CA THR A 103 -0.55 -4.53 13.02
C THR A 103 -0.65 -5.88 12.34
N SER A 104 -0.11 -6.00 11.13
CA SER A 104 -0.07 -7.29 10.44
C SER A 104 0.81 -8.30 11.19
N ASN A 105 0.26 -9.50 11.41
CA ASN A 105 0.99 -10.66 11.95
C ASN A 105 0.87 -11.89 11.03
N GLN A 106 0.19 -11.75 9.89
CA GLN A 106 -0.05 -12.80 8.92
C GLN A 106 -0.12 -12.23 7.50
N LYS A 107 0.25 -13.05 6.53
CA LYS A 107 0.10 -12.79 5.10
C LYS A 107 -0.72 -13.93 4.50
N SER A 108 -1.78 -13.59 3.79
CA SER A 108 -2.57 -14.58 3.04
C SER A 108 -2.79 -14.14 1.61
N ASN A 109 -2.56 -15.04 0.65
CA ASN A 109 -2.75 -14.76 -0.76
C ASN A 109 -4.23 -14.47 -1.05
N PHE A 110 -4.46 -13.44 -1.87
CA PHE A 110 -5.79 -13.03 -2.31
C PHE A 110 -5.73 -12.71 -3.81
N TYR A 111 -6.45 -13.49 -4.61
CA TYR A 111 -6.63 -13.17 -6.02
C TYR A 111 -7.89 -12.32 -6.19
N GLU A 112 -7.73 -11.09 -6.69
CA GLU A 112 -8.83 -10.19 -6.99
C GLU A 112 -9.30 -10.44 -8.44
N PRO A 113 -10.45 -11.11 -8.64
CA PRO A 113 -10.86 -11.60 -9.95
C PRO A 113 -11.18 -10.51 -10.97
N TYR A 114 -11.61 -9.32 -10.54
CA TYR A 114 -12.06 -8.25 -11.43
C TYR A 114 -10.88 -7.53 -12.09
N SER A 115 -9.90 -7.14 -11.28
CA SER A 115 -8.65 -6.52 -11.73
C SER A 115 -7.62 -7.55 -12.19
N ARG A 116 -7.82 -8.83 -11.86
CA ARG A 116 -6.90 -9.96 -12.13
C ARG A 116 -5.54 -9.75 -11.46
N MET A 117 -5.55 -9.21 -10.25
CA MET A 117 -4.36 -8.94 -9.44
C MET A 117 -4.15 -10.02 -8.39
N ASN A 118 -2.90 -10.39 -8.15
CA ASN A 118 -2.52 -11.13 -6.96
C ASN A 118 -2.14 -10.12 -5.89
N LEU A 119 -2.84 -10.16 -4.76
CA LEU A 119 -2.61 -9.33 -3.60
C LEU A 119 -2.28 -10.24 -2.41
N ILE A 120 -1.66 -9.64 -1.40
CA ILE A 120 -1.46 -10.25 -0.09
C ILE A 120 -2.33 -9.48 0.90
N ARG A 121 -3.28 -10.17 1.52
CA ARG A 121 -4.02 -9.59 2.65
C ARG A 121 -3.15 -9.65 3.90
N ILE A 122 -3.04 -8.51 4.56
CA ILE A 122 -2.19 -8.30 5.73
C ILE A 122 -2.98 -8.00 7.01
N ILE A 123 -4.20 -7.47 6.88
CA ILE A 123 -5.17 -7.27 7.97
C ILE A 123 -6.56 -7.63 7.45
N ASP A 124 -7.38 -8.26 8.29
CA ASP A 124 -8.76 -8.65 7.99
C ASP A 124 -9.62 -8.49 9.25
N GLU A 125 -10.49 -7.50 9.26
CA GLU A 125 -11.37 -7.18 10.37
C GLU A 125 -12.83 -7.45 9.99
N ASN A 126 -13.51 -8.22 10.83
CA ASN A 126 -14.92 -8.54 10.66
C ASN A 126 -15.62 -8.59 12.02
N LYS A 127 -16.51 -7.61 12.26
CA LYS A 127 -17.18 -7.47 13.55
C LYS A 127 -18.60 -6.94 13.38
N VAL A 128 -19.56 -7.57 14.08
CA VAL A 128 -20.91 -7.01 14.23
C VAL A 128 -20.88 -5.87 15.24
N ILE A 129 -21.49 -4.75 14.89
CA ILE A 129 -21.49 -3.54 15.69
C ILE A 129 -22.61 -3.60 16.72
N GLU A 130 -22.28 -3.33 17.99
CA GLU A 130 -23.21 -3.46 19.12
C GLU A 130 -24.08 -2.21 19.34
N SER A 131 -23.59 -1.04 18.93
CA SER A 131 -24.26 0.25 19.09
C SER A 131 -23.94 1.17 17.92
N ASP A 132 -24.83 2.11 17.60
CA ASP A 132 -24.57 3.13 16.59
C ASP A 132 -23.23 3.82 16.86
N THR A 133 -22.31 3.74 15.89
CA THR A 133 -20.91 4.13 16.07
C THR A 133 -20.42 4.95 14.87
N ASP A 134 -19.79 6.07 15.18
CA ASP A 134 -18.98 6.83 14.23
C ASP A 134 -17.58 6.21 14.19
N PHE A 135 -17.14 5.83 13.00
CA PHE A 135 -15.84 5.21 12.76
C PHE A 135 -14.88 6.23 12.17
N ASN A 136 -13.70 6.29 12.78
CA ASN A 136 -12.50 6.91 12.22
C ASN A 136 -11.46 5.80 12.02
N VAL A 137 -11.18 5.50 10.75
CA VAL A 137 -10.22 4.46 10.36
C VAL A 137 -9.03 5.12 9.69
N LYS A 138 -7.82 4.74 10.10
CA LYS A 138 -6.57 5.21 9.50
C LYS A 138 -5.73 4.04 9.02
N VAL A 139 -5.29 4.09 7.77
CA VAL A 139 -4.21 3.23 7.28
C VAL A 139 -2.93 4.05 7.35
N ILE A 140 -1.93 3.58 8.09
CA ILE A 140 -0.69 4.32 8.36
C ILE A 140 0.49 3.59 7.75
N SER A 141 1.30 4.33 7.02
CA SER A 141 2.52 3.85 6.38
C SER A 141 3.66 3.60 7.37
N ASN A 142 4.28 2.43 7.28
CA ASN A 142 5.59 2.16 7.90
C ASN A 142 6.78 2.32 6.95
N GLY A 143 6.52 2.80 5.73
CA GLY A 143 7.52 2.94 4.67
C GLY A 143 6.85 2.96 3.30
N GLN A 144 7.65 3.22 2.27
CA GLN A 144 7.13 3.27 0.91
C GLN A 144 6.48 1.95 0.52
N SER A 145 5.20 2.01 0.12
CA SER A 145 4.42 0.81 -0.24
C SER A 145 3.13 1.18 -0.95
N ARG A 146 2.74 0.34 -1.91
CA ARG A 146 1.38 0.29 -2.44
C ARG A 146 0.47 -0.43 -1.46
N PHE A 147 -0.75 0.05 -1.35
CA PHE A 147 -1.78 -0.58 -0.53
C PHE A 147 -3.15 -0.51 -1.19
N VAL A 148 -3.99 -1.48 -0.82
CA VAL A 148 -5.42 -1.48 -1.10
C VAL A 148 -6.12 -1.72 0.21
N PHE A 149 -7.18 -0.98 0.49
CA PHE A 149 -8.12 -1.43 1.51
C PHE A 149 -9.52 -1.57 0.91
N SER A 150 -10.26 -2.54 1.42
CA SER A 150 -11.67 -2.75 1.12
C SER A 150 -12.52 -2.45 2.34
N LEU A 151 -13.70 -1.87 2.12
CA LEU A 151 -14.71 -1.62 3.15
C LEU A 151 -16.07 -2.10 2.63
N GLY A 152 -16.81 -2.80 3.49
CA GLY A 152 -18.17 -3.26 3.21
C GLY A 152 -18.25 -4.70 2.70
N TYR A 153 -19.47 -5.20 2.57
CA TYR A 153 -19.79 -6.60 2.27
C TYR A 153 -20.96 -6.77 1.29
N GLN A 154 -21.70 -5.70 0.99
CA GLN A 154 -22.79 -5.70 0.04
C GLN A 154 -22.29 -5.26 -1.34
N GLU A 155 -22.39 -6.15 -2.32
CA GLU A 155 -22.07 -5.82 -3.71
C GLU A 155 -23.25 -5.09 -4.37
N ILE A 156 -23.13 -3.77 -4.52
CA ILE A 156 -24.14 -2.93 -5.19
C ILE A 156 -23.47 -2.14 -6.31
N PHE A 157 -23.77 -2.52 -7.56
CA PHE A 157 -23.18 -1.90 -8.75
C PHE A 157 -23.66 -0.47 -8.98
N ASN A 158 -22.81 0.35 -9.58
CA ASN A 158 -23.07 1.75 -9.95
C ASN A 158 -23.52 2.67 -8.80
N LYS A 159 -23.41 2.24 -7.54
CA LYS A 159 -23.59 3.12 -6.39
C LYS A 159 -22.23 3.70 -5.98
N THR A 160 -22.22 4.96 -5.60
CA THR A 160 -21.01 5.64 -5.15
C THR A 160 -21.27 6.28 -3.83
N VAL A 161 -20.53 5.79 -2.84
CA VAL A 161 -20.73 6.13 -1.43
C VAL A 161 -19.53 6.89 -0.87
N ALA A 162 -18.39 6.86 -1.57
CA ALA A 162 -17.14 7.49 -1.19
C ALA A 162 -17.01 8.89 -1.81
N SER A 163 -16.54 9.83 -1.00
CA SER A 163 -16.28 11.23 -1.38
C SER A 163 -15.05 11.77 -0.63
N GLY A 164 -14.65 13.01 -0.93
CA GLY A 164 -13.41 13.60 -0.39
C GLY A 164 -12.22 13.38 -1.32
N ASN A 165 -11.08 12.96 -0.78
CA ASN A 165 -9.83 12.80 -1.53
C ASN A 165 -9.76 11.52 -2.38
N VAL A 166 -10.78 11.25 -3.20
CA VAL A 166 -10.87 10.05 -4.03
C VAL A 166 -11.23 10.39 -5.47
N ARG A 167 -10.67 9.62 -6.40
CA ARG A 167 -11.05 9.61 -7.83
C ARG A 167 -11.38 8.19 -8.26
N ARG A 168 -12.29 8.04 -9.22
CA ARG A 168 -12.57 6.73 -9.80
C ARG A 168 -11.35 6.23 -10.58
N PHE A 169 -11.02 4.97 -10.37
CA PHE A 169 -10.07 4.26 -11.21
C PHE A 169 -10.81 3.53 -12.34
N ASN A 170 -10.21 3.52 -13.51
CA ASN A 170 -10.56 2.61 -14.60
C ASN A 170 -9.56 1.43 -14.64
N SER A 171 -9.73 0.52 -15.58
CA SER A 171 -8.84 -0.64 -15.74
C SER A 171 -7.39 -0.26 -16.06
N GLY A 172 -7.17 0.85 -16.77
CA GLY A 172 -5.84 1.40 -17.03
C GLY A 172 -5.18 1.93 -15.76
N ASP A 173 -5.90 2.73 -14.97
CA ASP A 173 -5.40 3.24 -13.68
C ASP A 173 -5.00 2.09 -12.73
N LEU A 174 -5.84 1.06 -12.65
CA LEU A 174 -5.56 -0.13 -11.85
C LEU A 174 -4.29 -0.84 -12.32
N SER A 175 -4.16 -1.05 -13.64
CA SER A 175 -2.97 -1.67 -14.22
C SER A 175 -1.72 -0.83 -14.00
N GLU A 176 -1.81 0.50 -14.08
CA GLU A 176 -0.69 1.41 -13.83
C GLU A 176 -0.26 1.34 -12.36
N TRP A 177 -1.20 1.44 -11.43
CA TRP A 177 -0.95 1.32 -9.99
C TRP A 177 -0.31 -0.03 -9.63
N TYR A 178 -0.84 -1.12 -10.16
CA TYR A 178 -0.34 -2.46 -9.84
C TYR A 178 1.04 -2.74 -10.44
N ASN A 179 1.41 -2.09 -11.55
CA ASN A 179 2.73 -2.29 -12.16
C ASN A 179 3.71 -1.14 -11.87
N SER A 180 3.35 -0.20 -11.00
CA SER A 180 4.22 0.94 -10.70
C SER A 180 5.49 0.47 -9.99
N ILE A 181 6.65 0.95 -10.44
CA ILE A 181 7.94 0.64 -9.81
C ILE A 181 8.09 1.47 -8.55
N ILE A 182 8.20 0.80 -7.41
CA ILE A 182 8.51 1.41 -6.11
C ILE A 182 9.98 1.13 -5.80
N ILE A 183 10.78 2.20 -5.71
CA ILE A 183 12.20 2.10 -5.35
C ILE A 183 12.32 2.43 -3.87
N LEU A 184 12.38 1.41 -3.02
CA LEU A 184 12.57 1.62 -1.59
C LEU A 184 13.86 2.40 -1.34
N GLU A 185 13.74 3.61 -0.80
CA GLU A 185 14.88 4.31 -0.25
C GLU A 185 15.43 3.48 0.92
N GLU A 186 16.62 2.91 0.74
CA GLU A 186 17.35 2.31 1.85
C GLU A 186 17.75 3.44 2.81
N GLU A 187 17.31 3.37 4.08
CA GLU A 187 17.96 4.10 5.17
C GLU A 187 19.40 3.58 5.29
N ASN A 188 20.30 4.11 4.47
CA ASN A 188 21.68 3.67 4.43
C ASN A 188 22.45 4.30 5.61
N ASN A 189 22.18 3.78 6.82
CA ASN A 189 22.95 4.10 8.03
C ASN A 189 24.45 3.83 7.83
N ASN A 190 24.84 2.99 6.87
CA ASN A 190 26.25 2.74 6.55
C ASN A 190 26.98 4.00 6.08
N ASN A 191 26.30 4.96 5.44
CA ASN A 191 26.92 6.23 5.02
C ASN A 191 27.45 7.03 6.22
N PHE A 192 26.74 7.02 7.35
CA PHE A 192 27.22 7.63 8.59
C PHE A 192 28.44 6.90 9.15
N TYR A 193 28.43 5.56 9.15
CA TYR A 193 29.57 4.76 9.61
C TYR A 193 30.81 4.93 8.70
N TYR A 194 30.64 4.96 7.38
CA TYR A 194 31.74 5.22 6.44
C TYR A 194 32.30 6.63 6.60
N ALA A 195 31.44 7.64 6.78
CA ALA A 195 31.87 9.00 7.07
C ALA A 195 32.65 9.09 8.39
N LEU A 196 32.18 8.42 9.44
CA LEU A 196 32.84 8.37 10.73
C LEU A 196 34.22 7.70 10.65
N ILE A 197 34.32 6.57 9.93
CA ILE A 197 35.59 5.87 9.67
C ILE A 197 36.56 6.76 8.89
N LEU A 198 36.09 7.45 7.85
CA LEU A 198 36.91 8.37 7.05
C LEU A 198 37.44 9.53 7.89
N VAL A 199 36.61 10.13 8.75
CA VAL A 199 37.03 11.20 9.67
C VAL A 199 38.10 10.68 10.64
N LEU A 200 37.88 9.52 11.26
CA LEU A 200 38.86 8.87 12.15
C LEU A 200 40.19 8.61 11.43
N LEU A 201 40.14 8.06 10.20
CA LEU A 201 41.34 7.80 9.40
C LEU A 201 42.10 9.09 9.10
N THR A 202 41.40 10.16 8.76
CA THR A 202 41.99 11.46 8.44
C THR A 202 42.68 12.07 9.66
N VAL A 203 42.09 11.95 10.84
CA VAL A 203 42.69 12.40 12.11
C VAL A 203 43.96 11.59 12.42
N VAL A 204 43.91 10.26 12.28
CA VAL A 204 45.07 9.39 12.53
C VAL A 204 46.22 9.72 11.56
N ILE A 205 45.93 9.86 10.26
CA ILE A 205 46.95 10.23 9.26
C ILE A 205 47.53 11.60 9.58
N SER A 206 46.69 12.59 9.91
CA SER A 206 47.14 13.94 10.26
C SER A 206 48.03 13.93 11.50
N PHE A 207 47.70 13.12 12.51
CA PHE A 207 48.52 12.94 13.70
C PHE A 207 49.88 12.32 13.36
N ILE A 208 49.91 11.24 12.57
CA ILE A 208 51.15 10.60 12.12
C ILE A 208 52.02 11.57 11.33
N LEU A 209 51.43 12.38 10.45
CA LEU A 209 52.15 13.38 9.66
C LEU A 209 52.69 14.53 10.53
N TYR A 210 51.88 15.02 11.46
CA TYR A 210 52.26 16.10 12.37
C TYR A 210 53.41 15.68 13.30
N PHE A 211 53.31 14.48 13.89
CA PHE A 211 54.32 13.94 14.80
C PHE A 211 55.40 13.11 14.10
N ARG A 212 55.50 13.16 12.75
CA ARG A 212 56.42 12.30 11.98
C ARG A 212 57.87 12.42 12.48
N HIS A 213 58.32 13.64 12.76
CA HIS A 213 59.68 13.88 13.22
C HIS A 213 59.93 13.30 14.62
N ASP A 214 58.97 13.46 15.54
CA ASP A 214 59.05 12.91 16.89
C ASP A 214 58.97 11.38 16.92
N ILE A 215 58.11 10.80 16.06
CA ILE A 215 58.01 9.35 15.87
C ILE A 215 59.33 8.78 15.33
N GLN A 216 59.93 9.42 14.32
CA GLN A 216 61.24 9.00 13.80
C GLN A 216 62.33 9.08 14.87
N ASN A 217 62.41 10.21 15.59
CA ASN A 217 63.38 10.39 16.65
C ASN A 217 63.20 9.39 17.80
N PHE A 218 61.96 8.96 18.09
CA PHE A 218 61.67 7.93 19.08
C PHE A 218 62.09 6.52 18.60
N ILE A 219 61.79 6.17 17.34
CA ILE A 219 62.11 4.85 16.78
C ILE A 219 63.63 4.65 16.61
N PHE A 220 64.36 5.68 16.18
CA PHE A 220 65.80 5.58 15.87
C PHE A 220 66.72 5.96 17.05
N ARG A 221 66.17 6.19 18.25
CA ARG A 221 66.93 6.45 19.49
C ARG A 221 67.19 5.20 20.35
N ASN A 222 66.70 4.03 19.94
CA ASN A 222 67.04 2.73 20.54
C ASN A 222 67.92 1.92 19.61
#